data_AF-A0A526V2E8-F1
#
_entry.id   AF-A0A526V2E8-F1
#
_cell.length_a   1.000
_cell.length_b   1.000
_cell.length_c   1.000
_cell.angle_alpha   90.00
_cell.angle_beta   90.00
_cell.angle_gamma   90.00
#
_symmetry.space_group_name_H-M   'P 1'
#
loop_
_entity.id
_entity.type
_entity.pdbx_description
1 polymer ?
#
loop_
_entity_poly.entity_id
_entity_poly.type
_entity_poly.pdbx_seq_one_letter_code
_entity_poly.pdbx_strand_id
1 'polypeptide(L)'
;MLSAGLALLRGARPTVSGVAAALALAIIGAMIGSAARAEPIRGAGSTLAAPIIGKWATTYKAARADGGDFFTLDWTVDYEPVGSLAGLMRLAQPELDFAATDVPVQA
;
A
#
# COMPACT_ATOMS: atom_id res chain seq x y z
N MET A 1 -11.15 26.19 -65.86
CA MET A 1 -11.21 27.45 -65.11
C MET A 1 -12.17 27.26 -63.95
N LEU A 2 -11.78 27.69 -62.74
CA LEU A 2 -12.51 27.73 -61.46
C LEU A 2 -12.87 26.38 -60.81
N SER A 3 -12.09 25.80 -59.88
CA SER A 3 -11.92 26.16 -58.45
C SER A 3 -13.23 26.11 -57.64
N ALA A 4 -13.63 24.91 -57.22
CA ALA A 4 -14.68 24.69 -56.22
C ALA A 4 -14.05 24.25 -54.90
N GLY A 5 -14.31 25.02 -53.85
CA GLY A 5 -13.58 25.05 -52.59
C GLY A 5 -13.61 23.76 -51.77
N LEU A 6 -12.42 23.21 -51.53
CA LEU A 6 -12.13 22.22 -50.48
C LEU A 6 -11.88 22.91 -49.13
N ALA A 7 -12.70 23.89 -48.76
CA ALA A 7 -12.42 24.76 -47.61
C ALA A 7 -13.54 24.70 -46.58
N LEU A 8 -13.71 23.58 -45.87
CA LEU A 8 -14.59 23.59 -44.70
C LEU A 8 -14.25 22.63 -43.55
N LEU A 9 -13.02 22.14 -43.47
CA LEU A 9 -12.58 21.37 -42.29
C LEU A 9 -11.22 21.83 -41.76
N ARG A 10 -11.04 23.14 -41.57
CA ARG A 10 -9.97 23.66 -40.71
C ARG A 10 -10.49 23.71 -39.27
N GLY A 11 -10.05 22.71 -38.51
CA GLY A 11 -10.52 22.38 -37.17
C GLY A 11 -10.59 23.56 -36.20
N ALA A 12 -11.77 23.73 -35.60
CA ALA A 12 -11.94 24.46 -34.37
C ALA A 12 -11.03 23.83 -33.31
N ARG A 13 -9.97 24.54 -32.91
CA ARG A 13 -9.24 24.19 -31.70
C ARG A 13 -10.15 24.59 -30.54
N PRO A 14 -10.66 23.65 -29.73
CA PRO A 14 -11.50 24.03 -28.60
C PRO A 14 -10.65 24.90 -27.66
N THR A 15 -10.96 26.19 -27.59
CA THR A 15 -10.39 27.08 -26.57
C THR A 15 -11.02 26.69 -25.24
N VAL A 16 -10.34 25.82 -24.49
CA VAL A 16 -10.77 25.44 -23.14
C VAL A 16 -10.65 26.71 -22.28
N SER A 17 -11.80 27.24 -21.82
CA SER A 17 -11.83 28.36 -20.88
C SER A 17 -10.99 28.00 -19.64
N GLY A 18 -10.19 28.94 -19.13
CA GLY A 18 -9.36 28.70 -17.93
C GLY A 18 -10.18 28.22 -16.73
N VAL A 19 -11.46 28.56 -16.67
CA VAL A 19 -12.41 28.08 -15.65
C VAL A 19 -12.75 26.60 -15.84
N ALA A 20 -12.95 26.15 -17.09
CA ALA A 20 -13.22 24.74 -17.39
C ALA A 20 -11.98 23.86 -17.11
N ALA A 21 -10.79 24.38 -17.40
CA ALA A 21 -9.53 23.71 -17.05
C ALA A 21 -9.35 23.62 -15.52
N ALA A 22 -9.63 24.70 -14.77
CA ALA A 22 -9.55 24.70 -13.31
C ALA A 22 -10.56 23.75 -12.66
N LEU A 23 -11.78 23.67 -13.19
CA LEU A 23 -12.81 22.75 -12.70
C LEU A 23 -12.42 21.29 -12.96
N ALA A 24 -11.88 20.99 -14.14
CA ALA A 24 -11.38 19.65 -14.46
C ALA A 24 -10.22 19.24 -13.52
N LEU A 25 -9.28 20.15 -13.24
CA LEU A 25 -8.20 19.92 -12.28
C LEU A 25 -8.70 19.72 -10.85
N ALA A 26 -9.71 20.49 -10.41
CA ALA A 26 -10.32 20.32 -9.10
C ALA A 26 -11.03 18.98 -8.96
N ILE A 27 -11.74 18.52 -10.01
CA ILE A 27 -12.38 17.20 -10.03
C ILE A 27 -11.33 16.09 -10.01
N ILE A 28 -10.26 16.20 -10.80
CA ILE A 28 -9.15 15.24 -10.78
C ILE A 28 -8.50 15.21 -9.39
N GLY A 29 -8.26 16.36 -8.78
CA GLY A 29 -7.72 16.46 -7.42
C GLY A 29 -8.63 15.86 -6.35
N ALA A 30 -9.94 16.04 -6.48
CA ALA A 30 -10.93 15.45 -5.57
C ALA A 30 -11.07 13.93 -5.74
N MET A 31 -10.67 13.38 -6.89
CA MET A 31 -10.62 11.94 -7.13
C MET A 31 -9.38 11.25 -6.55
N ILE A 32 -8.36 12.02 -6.12
CA ILE A 32 -7.22 11.49 -5.38
C ILE A 32 -7.67 11.30 -3.93
N GLY A 33 -8.27 10.15 -3.64
CA GLY A 33 -8.62 9.74 -2.28
C GLY A 33 -7.38 9.66 -1.38
N SER A 34 -7.58 9.71 -0.06
CA SER A 34 -6.52 9.45 0.92
C SER A 34 -5.91 8.08 0.65
N ALA A 35 -4.61 8.04 0.32
CA ALA A 35 -3.88 6.78 0.21
C ALA A 35 -3.97 6.06 1.56
N ALA A 36 -4.63 4.90 1.59
CA ALA A 36 -4.63 4.05 2.77
C ALA A 36 -3.20 3.55 2.99
N ARG A 37 -2.54 4.05 4.04
CA ARG A 37 -1.22 3.57 4.43
C ARG A 37 -1.41 2.23 5.11
N ALA A 38 -0.77 1.20 4.60
CA ALA A 38 -0.81 -0.11 5.23
C ALA A 38 0.10 -0.08 6.47
N GLU A 39 -0.46 -0.40 7.63
CA GLU A 39 0.29 -0.44 8.90
C GLU A 39 1.21 -1.68 8.94
N PRO A 40 2.41 -1.59 9.55
CA PRO A 40 3.27 -2.74 9.78
C PRO A 40 2.59 -3.80 10.65
N ILE A 41 2.79 -5.07 10.30
CA ILE A 41 2.42 -6.21 11.14
C ILE A 41 3.54 -6.40 12.16
N ARG A 42 3.25 -6.17 13.43
CA ARG A 42 4.18 -6.22 14.54
C ARG A 42 3.98 -7.49 15.36
N GLY A 43 5.06 -8.24 15.57
CA GLY A 43 5.03 -9.41 16.44
C GLY A 43 6.27 -9.55 17.29
N ALA A 44 6.17 -10.35 18.34
CA ALA A 44 7.30 -10.67 19.21
C ALA A 44 7.18 -12.09 19.77
N GLY A 45 8.30 -12.71 20.13
CA GLY A 45 8.27 -13.98 20.87
C GLY A 45 9.44 -14.91 20.58
N SER A 46 9.12 -16.19 20.35
CA SER A 46 10.06 -17.30 20.12
C SER A 46 11.31 -16.89 19.33
N THR A 47 12.47 -17.01 19.98
CA THR A 47 13.77 -16.86 19.31
C THR A 47 14.05 -18.03 18.37
N LEU A 48 13.44 -19.20 18.65
CA LEU A 48 13.53 -20.40 17.80
C LEU A 48 12.81 -20.19 16.46
N ALA A 49 11.63 -19.56 16.47
CA ALA A 49 10.86 -19.28 15.27
C ALA A 49 11.38 -18.07 14.47
N ALA A 50 12.22 -17.23 15.08
CA ALA A 50 12.70 -15.99 14.47
C ALA A 50 13.31 -16.16 13.05
N PRO A 51 14.18 -17.17 12.79
CA PRO A 51 14.77 -17.34 11.47
C PRO A 51 13.74 -17.65 10.37
N ILE A 52 12.71 -18.46 10.68
CA ILE A 52 11.70 -18.82 9.69
C ILE A 52 10.70 -17.68 9.47
N ILE A 53 10.31 -16.96 10.53
CA ILE A 53 9.45 -15.77 10.44
C ILE A 53 10.14 -14.68 9.59
N GLY A 54 11.44 -14.43 9.80
CA GLY A 54 12.19 -13.48 8.99
C GLY A 54 12.25 -13.84 7.50
N LYS A 55 12.36 -15.14 7.18
CA LYS A 55 12.29 -15.62 5.79
C LYS A 55 10.90 -15.39 5.19
N TRP A 56 9.84 -15.70 5.93
CA TRP A 56 8.47 -15.46 5.49
C TRP A 56 8.20 -13.96 5.29
N ALA A 57 8.64 -13.10 6.20
CA ALA A 57 8.53 -11.65 6.07
C ALA A 57 9.16 -11.15 4.77
N THR A 58 10.38 -11.61 4.48
CA THR A 58 11.12 -11.25 3.25
C THR A 58 10.39 -11.73 1.99
N THR A 59 9.99 -13.01 1.96
CA THR A 59 9.30 -13.59 0.80
C THR A 59 7.92 -12.97 0.59
N TYR A 60 7.19 -12.70 1.67
CA TYR A 60 5.87 -12.08 1.60
C TYR A 60 5.95 -10.64 1.09
N LYS A 61 6.93 -9.85 1.55
CA LYS A 61 7.20 -8.51 1.02
C LYS A 61 7.47 -8.54 -0.49
N ALA A 62 8.31 -9.45 -0.96
CA ALA A 62 8.60 -9.60 -2.38
C ALA A 62 7.35 -9.99 -3.18
N ALA A 63 6.59 -11.00 -2.71
CA ALA A 63 5.39 -11.47 -3.38
C ALA A 63 4.33 -10.38 -3.56
N ARG A 64 4.20 -9.45 -2.60
CA ARG A 64 3.24 -8.34 -2.70
C ARG A 64 3.75 -7.18 -3.57
N ALA A 65 5.07 -6.97 -3.62
CA ALA A 65 5.67 -5.97 -4.50
C ALA A 65 5.44 -6.31 -5.99
N ASP A 66 5.43 -7.60 -6.34
CA ASP A 66 5.20 -8.09 -7.70
C ASP A 66 3.71 -8.12 -8.10
N GLY A 67 2.78 -7.98 -7.13
CA GLY A 67 1.33 -8.14 -7.31
C GLY A 67 0.55 -6.92 -7.81
N GLY A 68 1.22 -5.79 -8.12
CA GLY A 68 0.58 -4.59 -8.68
C GLY A 68 0.20 -3.50 -7.67
N ASP A 69 0.40 -3.73 -6.37
CA ASP A 69 0.20 -2.75 -5.30
C ASP A 69 1.43 -1.81 -5.17
N PHE A 70 1.76 -1.06 -6.24
CA PHE A 70 2.87 -0.09 -6.19
C PHE A 70 2.65 1.08 -5.22
N PHE A 71 1.41 1.30 -4.77
CA PHE A 71 1.05 2.43 -3.91
C PHE A 71 1.04 2.11 -2.42
N THR A 72 1.23 0.86 -2.01
CA THR A 72 1.19 0.43 -0.59
C THR A 72 2.49 -0.26 -0.16
N LEU A 73 3.64 0.36 -0.40
CA LEU A 73 4.96 -0.19 -0.06
C LEU A 73 5.40 0.02 1.41
N ASP A 74 4.56 0.65 2.24
CA ASP A 74 4.92 1.04 3.62
C ASP A 74 4.73 -0.08 4.67
N TRP A 75 4.10 -1.22 4.33
CA TRP A 75 3.87 -2.29 5.31
C TRP A 75 5.04 -3.28 5.36
N THR A 76 5.38 -3.70 6.58
CA THR A 76 6.42 -4.68 6.88
C THR A 76 5.88 -5.75 7.83
N VAL A 77 6.63 -6.84 7.99
CA VAL A 77 6.43 -7.77 9.10
C VAL A 77 7.61 -7.59 10.04
N ASP A 78 7.38 -6.86 11.13
CA ASP A 78 8.39 -6.51 12.11
C ASP A 78 8.30 -7.51 13.27
N TYR A 79 9.32 -8.36 13.40
CA TYR A 79 9.35 -9.42 14.40
C TYR A 79 10.50 -9.24 15.40
N GLU A 80 10.17 -9.23 16.70
CA GLU A 80 11.14 -9.08 17.78
C GLU A 80 11.43 -10.41 18.49
N PRO A 81 12.67 -10.93 18.41
CA PRO A 81 13.05 -12.20 19.03
C PRO A 81 13.36 -12.03 20.53
N VAL A 82 12.31 -11.88 21.34
CA VAL A 82 12.41 -11.64 22.80
C VAL A 82 12.26 -12.91 23.66
N GLY A 83 11.96 -14.05 23.04
CA GLY A 83 11.63 -15.30 23.71
C GLY A 83 10.12 -15.49 23.91
N SER A 84 9.68 -16.75 23.94
CA SER A 84 8.25 -17.14 23.91
C SER A 84 7.42 -16.50 25.05
N LEU A 85 7.94 -16.48 26.28
CA LEU A 85 7.25 -15.87 27.42
C LEU A 85 7.11 -14.35 27.27
N ALA A 86 8.18 -13.66 26.89
CA ALA A 86 8.16 -12.21 26.74
C ALA A 86 7.24 -11.77 25.59
N GLY A 87 7.16 -12.56 24.51
CA GLY A 87 6.20 -12.36 23.42
C GLY A 87 4.75 -12.42 23.91
N LEU A 88 4.39 -13.48 24.65
CA LEU A 88 3.06 -13.64 25.22
C LEU A 88 2.68 -12.48 26.16
N MET A 89 3.59 -12.05 27.02
CA MET A 89 3.36 -10.92 27.92
C MET A 89 3.10 -9.60 27.17
N ARG A 90 3.74 -9.42 26.01
CA ARG A 90 3.57 -8.22 25.18
C ARG A 90 2.34 -8.26 24.29
N LEU A 91 1.73 -9.43 24.06
CA LEU A 91 0.51 -9.55 23.26
C LEU A 91 -0.67 -8.75 23.83
N ALA A 92 -0.65 -8.42 25.12
CA ALA A 92 -1.64 -7.54 25.75
C ALA A 92 -1.49 -6.06 25.35
N GLN A 93 -0.37 -5.67 24.74
CA GLN A 93 -0.12 -4.31 24.27
C GLN A 93 -0.83 -4.09 22.93
N PRO A 94 -1.57 -2.97 22.74
CA PRO A 94 -2.33 -2.73 21.51
C PRO A 94 -1.45 -2.58 20.26
N GLU A 95 -0.15 -2.35 20.43
CA GLU A 95 0.82 -2.23 19.35
C GLU A 95 1.27 -3.58 18.78
N LEU A 96 0.98 -4.71 19.43
CA LEU A 96 1.41 -6.04 19.01
C LEU A 96 0.25 -6.80 18.35
N ASP A 97 0.44 -7.21 17.10
CA ASP A 97 -0.59 -7.94 16.34
C ASP A 97 -0.58 -9.43 16.64
N PHE A 98 0.59 -9.99 16.96
CA PHE A 98 0.74 -11.41 17.26
C PHE A 98 1.92 -11.70 18.20
N ALA A 99 1.86 -12.85 18.86
CA ALA A 99 2.98 -13.41 19.60
C ALA A 99 3.29 -14.83 19.13
N ALA A 100 4.57 -15.16 19.01
CA ALA A 100 5.02 -16.50 18.68
C ALA A 100 5.50 -17.22 19.94
N THR A 101 5.02 -18.44 20.17
CA THR A 101 5.40 -19.27 21.32
C THR A 101 5.68 -20.70 20.88
N ASP A 102 6.76 -21.28 21.40
CA ASP A 102 7.06 -22.71 21.23
C ASP A 102 6.25 -23.59 22.20
N VAL A 103 5.61 -22.97 23.19
CA VAL A 103 4.75 -23.63 24.18
C VAL A 103 3.30 -23.34 23.82
N PRO A 104 2.47 -24.36 23.56
CA PRO A 104 1.04 -24.16 23.32
C PRO A 104 0.38 -23.49 24.53
N VAL A 105 -0.37 -22.43 24.30
CA VAL A 105 -1.23 -21.84 25.32
C VAL A 105 -2.53 -22.64 25.43
N GLN A 106 -2.99 -22.86 26.67
CA GLN A 106 -4.32 -23.45 26.87
C GLN A 106 -5.38 -22.43 26.47
N ALA A 107 -6.41 -22.92 25.77
CA ALA A 107 -7.57 -22.14 25.36
C ALA A 107 -8.57 -21.98 26.51
#